data_AF-A0A177DSD5-F1
#
_entry.id   AF-A0A177DSD5-F1
#
_cell.length_a   1.000
_cell.length_b   1.000
_cell.length_c   1.000
_cell.angle_alpha   90.00
_cell.angle_beta   90.00
_cell.angle_gamma   90.00
#
_symmetry.space_group_name_H-M   'P 1'
#
loop_
_entity.id
_entity.type
_entity.pdbx_description
1 polymer ?
#
loop_
_entity_poly.entity_id
_entity_poly.type
_entity_poly.pdbx_seq_one_letter_code
_entity_poly.pdbx_strand_id
1 'polypeptide(L)'
;MSAAIPCTRAAAQRVAFRAIRCKRFASTDAVAVDATPTTPILPAKREQRLSTRKPDLSQQLHRALYPTLYGEDGQFKDGELVTIKRRKQKKPIDSKWQPVMKEKSVDRRLSHQFGVPVLRPTASNIKKTCPDPISAVNASQISLLDPTGARTRLFAKDNPECARVGDILLVRQRTGDPFAGVCINIRRRGTDTAILLRGQLTRVGVEMWYKVYSPLVEGIEVVQRAAKRARRARLTYMRTVKHDRGSVENVVRMYLRQKAALGTAEGQKKKGAGAAAAMMGGKKKGRGKKR
;
A
#
# COMPACT_ATOMS: atom_id res chain seq x y z
N MET A 1 34.49 -34.63 -31.54
CA MET A 1 35.50 -33.64 -31.10
C MET A 1 34.80 -32.65 -30.17
N SER A 2 34.88 -32.88 -28.86
CA SER A 2 34.16 -32.12 -27.84
C SER A 2 34.87 -30.80 -27.55
N ALA A 3 34.20 -29.68 -27.83
CA ALA A 3 34.66 -28.36 -27.43
C ALA A 3 34.12 -28.02 -26.03
N ALA A 4 35.01 -28.08 -25.03
CA ALA A 4 34.72 -27.64 -23.67
C ALA A 4 34.86 -26.11 -23.58
N ILE A 5 33.79 -25.43 -23.17
CA ILE A 5 33.76 -23.98 -22.94
C ILE A 5 34.17 -23.74 -21.47
N PRO A 6 35.26 -23.03 -21.16
CA PRO A 6 35.62 -22.71 -19.78
C PRO A 6 34.76 -21.55 -19.24
N CYS A 7 33.87 -21.86 -18.30
CA CYS A 7 33.11 -20.90 -17.52
C CYS A 7 34.01 -20.19 -16.49
N THR A 8 34.56 -19.04 -16.83
CA THR A 8 35.25 -18.16 -15.86
C THR A 8 34.24 -17.34 -15.07
N ARG A 9 33.97 -17.77 -13.83
CA ARG A 9 33.13 -17.08 -12.85
C ARG A 9 33.90 -15.89 -12.25
N ALA A 10 33.70 -14.70 -12.81
CA ALA A 10 34.19 -13.46 -12.19
C ALA A 10 33.40 -13.17 -10.90
N ALA A 11 34.09 -13.22 -9.76
CA ALA A 11 33.53 -12.86 -8.46
C ALA A 11 33.51 -11.32 -8.33
N ALA A 12 32.36 -10.70 -8.60
CA ALA A 12 32.15 -9.29 -8.28
C ALA A 12 32.06 -9.11 -6.75
N GLN A 13 32.88 -8.20 -6.22
CA GLN A 13 32.90 -7.85 -4.80
C GLN A 13 31.56 -7.23 -4.39
N ARG A 14 30.95 -7.80 -3.34
CA ARG A 14 29.72 -7.29 -2.73
C ARG A 14 30.02 -5.95 -2.04
N VAL A 15 29.67 -4.84 -2.69
CA VAL A 15 29.65 -3.53 -2.05
C VAL A 15 28.50 -3.51 -1.04
N ALA A 16 28.84 -3.61 0.24
CA ALA A 16 27.89 -3.48 1.34
C ALA A 16 27.43 -2.01 1.43
N PHE A 17 26.19 -1.75 1.02
CA PHE A 17 25.50 -0.49 1.33
C PHE A 17 25.25 -0.43 2.85
N ARG A 18 26.17 0.18 3.60
CA ARG A 18 25.93 0.60 4.97
C ARG A 18 24.95 1.77 4.94
N ALA A 19 23.76 1.57 5.50
CA ALA A 19 22.81 2.63 5.76
C ALA A 19 23.43 3.66 6.72
N ILE A 20 23.75 4.84 6.20
CA ILE A 20 24.18 5.98 7.00
C ILE A 20 22.94 6.48 7.76
N ARG A 21 22.85 6.14 9.05
CA ARG A 21 21.95 6.84 9.98
C ARG A 21 22.44 8.28 10.08
N CYS A 22 21.70 9.23 9.52
CA CYS A 22 21.90 10.65 9.77
C CYS A 22 21.73 10.92 11.28
N LYS A 23 22.84 11.04 12.00
CA LYS A 23 22.88 11.74 13.28
C LYS A 23 22.85 13.23 12.98
N ARG A 24 21.80 13.92 13.41
CA ARG A 24 21.75 15.38 13.43
C ARG A 24 22.85 15.85 14.40
N PHE A 25 23.87 16.53 13.88
CA PHE A 25 24.77 17.36 14.68
C PHE A 25 24.06 18.69 14.90
N ALA A 26 23.77 19.02 16.17
CA ALA A 26 23.49 20.38 16.59
C ALA A 26 24.83 20.96 17.07
N SER A 27 25.37 21.89 16.31
CA SER A 27 26.59 22.64 16.64
C SER A 27 26.24 23.79 17.58
N THR A 28 26.78 23.75 18.79
CA THR A 28 27.00 24.93 19.62
C THR A 28 28.40 24.79 20.21
N ASP A 29 29.39 25.21 19.44
CA ASP A 29 30.75 25.40 19.96
C ASP A 29 30.74 26.68 20.79
N ALA A 30 30.95 26.55 22.10
CA ALA A 30 31.29 27.66 22.97
C ALA A 30 32.82 27.81 22.97
N VAL A 31 33.29 28.95 22.47
CA VAL A 31 34.70 29.35 22.50
C VAL A 31 35.12 29.50 23.97
N ALA A 32 36.19 28.79 24.36
CA ALA A 32 36.79 28.92 25.68
C ALA A 32 37.49 30.28 25.79
N VAL A 33 37.12 31.06 26.80
CA VAL A 33 37.86 32.24 27.25
C VAL A 33 38.48 31.86 28.59
N ASP A 34 39.80 31.95 28.69
CA ASP A 34 40.54 31.64 29.92
C ASP A 34 40.12 32.58 31.06
N ALA A 35 39.42 32.03 32.04
CA ALA A 35 39.12 32.70 33.30
C ALA A 35 40.17 32.29 34.34
N THR A 36 40.77 33.29 34.98
CA THR A 36 41.70 33.14 36.10
C THR A 36 41.06 32.38 37.29
N PRO A 37 41.85 31.68 38.12
CA PRO A 37 41.31 30.86 39.20
C PRO A 37 40.76 31.73 40.33
N THR A 38 39.43 31.84 40.40
CA THR A 38 38.72 32.39 41.56
C THR A 38 38.81 31.41 42.73
N THR A 39 39.32 31.89 43.85
CA THR A 39 39.37 31.20 45.14
C THR A 39 37.99 30.65 45.53
N PRO A 40 37.87 29.39 46.00
CA PRO A 40 36.59 28.84 46.41
C PRO A 40 36.18 29.47 47.74
N ILE A 41 35.16 30.33 47.70
CA ILE A 41 34.39 30.69 48.90
C ILE A 41 33.65 29.41 49.30
N LEU A 42 34.06 28.81 50.42
CA LEU A 42 33.36 27.69 51.03
C LEU A 42 31.89 28.07 51.22
N PRO A 43 30.92 27.26 50.79
CA PRO A 43 29.54 27.52 51.12
C PRO A 43 29.43 27.42 52.64
N ALA A 44 28.95 28.50 53.29
CA ALA A 44 28.50 28.41 54.66
C ALA A 44 27.57 27.21 54.74
N LYS A 45 27.91 26.23 55.59
CA LYS A 45 27.04 25.10 55.91
C LYS A 45 25.73 25.70 56.38
N ARG A 46 24.75 25.82 55.47
CA ARG A 46 23.37 26.05 55.84
C ARG A 46 22.96 24.75 56.49
N GLU A 47 23.07 24.71 57.81
CA GLU A 47 22.48 23.66 58.62
C GLU A 47 21.01 23.57 58.18
N GLN A 48 20.70 22.54 57.41
CA GLN A 48 19.33 22.11 57.25
C GLN A 48 18.91 21.66 58.63
N ARG A 49 18.32 22.57 59.40
CA ARG A 49 17.52 22.18 60.56
C ARG A 49 16.52 21.17 60.04
N LEU A 50 16.77 19.90 60.35
CA LEU A 50 15.81 18.81 60.24
C LEU A 50 14.69 19.13 61.23
N SER A 51 13.87 20.12 60.90
CA SER A 51 12.58 20.25 61.55
C SER A 51 11.77 19.04 61.10
N THR A 52 11.17 18.38 62.08
CA THR A 52 10.18 17.32 61.93
C THR A 52 9.01 17.84 61.10
N ARG A 53 9.20 17.91 59.77
CA ARG A 53 8.18 18.33 58.82
C ARG A 53 7.07 17.30 58.88
N LYS A 54 5.89 17.75 59.34
CA LYS A 54 4.64 17.02 59.11
C LYS A 54 4.57 16.63 57.62
N PRO A 55 4.15 15.40 57.27
CA PRO A 55 4.13 14.96 55.88
C PRO A 55 3.27 15.92 55.06
N ASP A 56 3.76 16.30 53.88
CA ASP A 56 3.08 17.21 52.96
C ASP A 56 1.67 16.69 52.62
N LEU A 57 0.69 17.58 52.44
CA LEU A 57 -0.71 17.18 52.21
C LEU A 57 -0.85 16.31 50.94
N SER A 58 -0.01 16.58 49.94
CA SER A 58 0.13 15.76 48.74
C SER A 58 0.52 14.31 49.06
N GLN A 59 1.47 14.11 49.97
CA GLN A 59 1.94 12.80 50.41
C GLN A 59 0.89 12.10 51.26
N GLN A 60 0.16 12.85 52.10
CA GLN A 60 -0.96 12.31 52.87
C GLN A 60 -2.08 11.81 51.96
N LEU A 61 -2.47 12.60 50.95
CA LEU A 61 -3.49 12.20 49.97
C LEU A 61 -3.04 11.01 49.13
N HIS A 62 -1.80 11.00 48.66
CA HIS A 62 -1.28 9.88 47.88
C HIS A 62 -1.25 8.58 48.71
N ARG A 63 -0.88 8.66 50.00
CA ARG A 63 -0.97 7.54 50.95
C ARG A 63 -2.42 7.07 51.15
N ALA A 64 -3.37 7.99 51.28
CA ALA A 64 -4.78 7.66 51.45
C ALA A 64 -5.38 7.00 50.20
N LEU A 65 -5.01 7.47 49.00
CA LEU A 65 -5.50 6.93 47.73
C LEU A 65 -4.87 5.58 47.38
N TYR A 66 -3.60 5.37 47.74
CA TYR A 66 -2.85 4.16 47.42
C TYR A 66 -2.20 3.51 48.65
N PRO A 67 -2.99 3.03 49.64
CA PRO A 67 -2.43 2.46 50.88
C PRO A 67 -1.53 1.25 50.64
N THR A 68 -1.75 0.54 49.53
CA THR A 68 -1.01 -0.66 49.14
C THR A 68 0.43 -0.40 48.68
N LEU A 69 0.76 0.85 48.33
CA LEU A 69 2.11 1.23 47.88
C LEU A 69 3.00 1.72 49.03
N TYR A 70 2.48 1.81 50.25
CA TYR A 70 3.20 2.26 51.43
C TYR A 70 3.29 1.14 52.47
N GLY A 71 4.40 1.08 53.20
CA GLY A 71 4.53 0.20 54.36
C GLY A 71 3.80 0.71 55.60
N GLU A 72 3.72 -0.12 56.64
CA GLU A 72 3.19 0.30 57.94
C GLU A 72 4.00 1.46 58.54
N ASP A 73 5.29 1.55 58.18
CA ASP A 73 6.20 2.65 58.52
C ASP A 73 5.98 3.93 57.69
N GLY A 74 5.00 3.94 56.78
CA GLY A 74 4.65 5.08 55.92
C GLY A 74 5.65 5.39 54.81
N GLN A 75 6.72 4.61 54.66
CA GLN A 75 7.68 4.73 53.56
C GLN A 75 7.11 4.11 52.28
N PHE A 76 7.43 4.72 51.14
CA PHE A 76 7.02 4.23 49.83
C PHE A 76 7.77 2.93 49.52
N LYS A 77 7.03 1.87 49.22
CA LYS A 77 7.61 0.57 48.85
C LYS A 77 7.99 0.60 47.38
N ASP A 78 9.21 1.05 47.09
CA ASP A 78 9.77 1.00 45.74
C ASP A 78 9.96 -0.46 45.30
N GLY A 79 9.11 -0.93 44.38
CA GLY A 79 9.32 -2.17 43.64
C GLY A 79 8.60 -3.43 44.16
N GLU A 80 7.92 -3.40 45.31
CA GLU A 80 7.05 -4.51 45.71
C GLU A 80 5.69 -4.40 45.03
N LEU A 81 5.52 -5.10 43.90
CA LEU A 81 4.20 -5.36 43.32
C LEU A 81 3.38 -6.18 44.33
N VAL A 82 2.55 -5.52 45.14
CA VAL A 82 1.52 -6.20 45.93
C VAL A 82 0.57 -6.87 44.94
N THR A 83 0.80 -8.15 44.68
CA THR A 83 -0.14 -8.95 43.90
C THR A 83 -1.43 -9.03 44.70
N ILE A 84 -2.42 -8.22 44.35
CA ILE A 84 -3.78 -8.36 44.87
C ILE A 84 -4.22 -9.76 44.48
N LYS A 85 -4.18 -10.70 45.43
CA LYS A 85 -4.69 -12.06 45.25
C LYS A 85 -6.22 -11.95 45.18
N ARG A 86 -6.76 -11.57 44.02
CA ARG A 86 -8.19 -11.71 43.74
C ARG A 86 -8.52 -13.19 43.83
N ARG A 87 -9.07 -13.62 44.97
CA ARG A 87 -9.68 -14.95 45.08
C ARG A 87 -10.71 -15.06 43.96
N LYS A 88 -10.65 -16.14 43.19
CA LYS A 88 -11.69 -16.46 42.19
C LYS A 88 -12.99 -16.73 42.94
N GLN A 89 -13.73 -15.67 43.25
CA GLN A 89 -15.05 -15.73 43.83
C GLN A 89 -15.97 -16.32 42.76
N LYS A 90 -16.28 -17.62 42.87
CA LYS A 90 -17.37 -18.22 42.10
C LYS A 90 -18.66 -17.75 42.76
N LYS A 91 -19.49 -17.01 42.03
CA LYS A 91 -20.80 -16.60 42.55
C LYS A 91 -21.74 -17.80 42.53
N PRO A 92 -22.55 -18.01 43.59
CA PRO A 92 -23.57 -19.04 43.56
C PRO A 92 -24.56 -18.72 42.43
N ILE A 93 -25.03 -19.77 41.75
CA ILE A 93 -26.00 -19.65 40.67
C ILE A 93 -27.38 -19.87 41.26
N ASP A 94 -28.29 -18.94 40.98
CA ASP A 94 -29.70 -19.00 41.39
C ASP A 94 -30.39 -20.26 40.83
N SER A 95 -31.30 -20.87 41.61
CA SER A 95 -31.98 -22.12 41.28
C SER A 95 -32.77 -22.02 39.97
N LYS A 96 -33.30 -20.84 39.65
CA LYS A 96 -34.00 -20.56 38.38
C LYS A 96 -33.15 -20.83 37.13
N TRP A 97 -31.82 -20.78 37.25
CA TRP A 97 -30.90 -20.96 36.13
C TRP A 97 -30.41 -22.41 35.96
N GLN A 98 -30.76 -23.32 36.86
CA GLN A 98 -30.41 -24.73 36.77
C GLN A 98 -30.82 -25.41 35.44
N PRO A 99 -32.02 -25.20 34.87
CA PRO A 99 -32.38 -25.82 33.59
C PRO A 99 -31.49 -25.31 32.45
N VAL A 100 -31.23 -24.01 32.38
CA VAL A 100 -30.39 -23.39 31.33
C VAL A 100 -28.93 -23.85 31.45
N MET A 101 -28.40 -24.00 32.66
CA MET A 101 -27.02 -24.48 32.90
C MET A 101 -26.76 -25.91 32.42
N LYS A 102 -27.81 -26.72 32.19
CA LYS A 102 -27.69 -28.07 31.61
C LYS A 102 -27.44 -28.03 30.11
N GLU A 103 -27.74 -26.91 29.44
CA GLU A 103 -27.51 -26.76 28.01
C GLU A 103 -26.01 -26.78 27.66
N LYS A 104 -25.66 -27.42 26.54
CA LYS A 104 -24.27 -27.49 26.04
C LYS A 104 -23.75 -26.13 25.55
N SER A 105 -24.65 -25.23 25.17
CA SER A 105 -24.37 -23.86 24.73
C SER A 105 -23.74 -23.00 25.83
N VAL A 106 -23.96 -23.31 27.11
CA VAL A 106 -23.51 -22.49 28.24
C VAL A 106 -22.02 -22.65 28.52
N ASP A 107 -21.31 -21.53 28.67
CA ASP A 107 -19.96 -21.46 29.20
C ASP A 107 -19.98 -21.53 30.73
N ARG A 108 -19.90 -22.75 31.28
CA ARG A 108 -19.96 -22.99 32.73
C ARG A 108 -18.93 -22.17 33.51
N ARG A 109 -17.73 -21.94 32.95
CA ARG A 109 -16.67 -21.20 33.64
C ARG A 109 -17.03 -19.73 33.80
N LEU A 110 -17.50 -19.10 32.72
CA LEU A 110 -17.96 -17.71 32.77
C LEU A 110 -19.24 -17.59 33.60
N SER A 111 -20.18 -18.53 33.48
CA SER A 111 -21.41 -18.53 34.27
C SER A 111 -21.16 -18.55 35.78
N HIS A 112 -20.21 -19.36 36.26
CA HIS A 112 -19.81 -19.37 37.67
C HIS A 112 -19.06 -18.10 38.11
N GLN A 113 -18.43 -17.38 37.18
CA GLN A 113 -17.76 -16.12 37.47
C GLN A 113 -18.77 -14.96 37.61
N PHE A 114 -19.82 -14.94 36.77
CA PHE A 114 -20.81 -13.87 36.76
C PHE A 114 -22.06 -14.17 37.61
N GLY A 115 -22.35 -15.43 37.94
CA GLY A 115 -23.55 -15.86 38.69
C GLY A 115 -24.81 -15.97 37.83
N VAL A 116 -24.67 -15.90 36.51
CA VAL A 116 -25.76 -15.92 35.51
C VAL A 116 -25.30 -16.78 34.32
N PRO A 117 -26.18 -17.53 33.62
CA PRO A 117 -25.80 -18.30 32.44
C PRO A 117 -25.21 -17.42 31.33
N VAL A 118 -23.95 -17.66 30.98
CA VAL A 118 -23.27 -17.04 29.84
C VAL A 118 -23.27 -18.04 28.69
N LEU A 119 -23.89 -17.70 27.58
CA LEU A 119 -23.94 -18.55 26.39
C LEU A 119 -22.69 -18.35 25.54
N ARG A 120 -22.13 -19.47 25.04
CA ARG A 120 -21.09 -19.43 24.02
C ARG A 120 -21.71 -19.02 22.69
N PRO A 121 -21.08 -18.10 21.95
CA PRO A 121 -21.51 -17.84 20.59
C PRO A 121 -21.40 -19.13 19.78
N THR A 122 -22.44 -19.44 19.00
CA THR A 122 -22.47 -20.62 18.13
C THR A 122 -21.46 -20.50 16.98
N ALA A 123 -21.21 -19.27 16.53
CA ALA A 123 -20.22 -18.97 15.52
C ALA A 123 -18.83 -18.71 16.13
N SER A 124 -17.79 -19.18 15.44
CA SER A 124 -16.41 -18.81 15.76
C SER A 124 -16.21 -17.30 15.61
N ASN A 125 -15.30 -16.73 16.39
CA ASN A 125 -14.93 -15.32 16.24
C ASN A 125 -14.45 -15.06 14.80
N ILE A 126 -15.14 -14.18 14.08
CA ILE A 126 -14.90 -13.84 12.67
C ILE A 126 -13.43 -13.47 12.43
N LYS A 127 -12.78 -12.81 13.39
CA LYS A 127 -11.36 -12.42 13.29
C LYS A 127 -10.40 -13.62 13.23
N LYS A 128 -10.81 -14.78 13.74
CA LYS A 128 -10.03 -16.04 13.64
C LYS A 128 -10.24 -16.70 12.27
N THR A 129 -11.44 -16.58 11.71
CA THR A 129 -11.79 -17.14 10.40
C THR A 129 -11.18 -16.31 9.26
N CYS A 130 -11.27 -14.98 9.35
CA CYS A 130 -10.65 -14.04 8.43
C CYS A 130 -10.02 -12.88 9.22
N PRO A 131 -8.70 -12.91 9.46
CA PRO A 131 -8.01 -11.82 10.15
C PRO A 131 -8.20 -10.47 9.44
N ASP A 132 -8.13 -10.47 8.11
CA ASP A 132 -8.27 -9.28 7.26
C ASP A 132 -9.46 -9.41 6.28
N PRO A 133 -10.69 -9.09 6.69
CA PRO A 133 -11.86 -9.23 5.82
C PRO A 133 -11.82 -8.29 4.61
N ILE A 134 -11.22 -7.09 4.75
CA ILE A 134 -11.18 -6.08 3.69
C ILE A 134 -10.26 -6.53 2.53
N SER A 135 -9.14 -7.17 2.83
CA SER A 135 -8.23 -7.66 1.77
C SER A 135 -8.86 -8.82 1.02
N ALA A 136 -9.53 -9.74 1.72
CA ALA A 136 -10.27 -10.85 1.13
C ALA A 136 -11.41 -10.35 0.21
N VAL A 137 -12.18 -9.35 0.65
CA VAL A 137 -13.23 -8.73 -0.19
C VAL A 137 -12.63 -8.02 -1.40
N ASN A 138 -11.53 -7.28 -1.23
CA ASN A 138 -10.88 -6.65 -2.38
C ASN A 138 -10.37 -7.69 -3.40
N ALA A 139 -9.80 -8.79 -2.93
CA ALA A 139 -9.32 -9.86 -3.80
C ALA A 139 -10.46 -10.55 -4.55
N SER A 140 -11.57 -10.85 -3.88
CA SER A 140 -12.74 -11.48 -4.52
C SER A 140 -13.37 -10.57 -5.58
N GLN A 141 -13.51 -9.28 -5.29
CA GLN A 141 -14.06 -8.30 -6.21
C GLN A 141 -13.11 -8.03 -7.39
N ILE A 142 -11.80 -7.96 -7.19
CA ILE A 142 -10.82 -7.83 -8.29
C ILE A 142 -10.89 -9.06 -9.19
N SER A 143 -10.98 -10.27 -8.64
CA SER A 143 -11.10 -11.51 -9.42
C SER A 143 -12.36 -11.54 -10.28
N LEU A 144 -13.46 -10.94 -9.81
CA LEU A 144 -14.70 -10.82 -10.57
C LEU A 144 -14.57 -9.77 -11.69
N LEU A 145 -14.03 -8.59 -11.37
CA LEU A 145 -13.97 -7.44 -12.29
C LEU A 145 -12.85 -7.53 -13.34
N ASP A 146 -11.77 -8.26 -13.06
CA ASP A 146 -10.66 -8.53 -13.97
C ASP A 146 -10.28 -10.02 -13.95
N PRO A 147 -11.08 -10.89 -14.60
CA PRO A 147 -10.81 -12.33 -14.64
C PRO A 147 -9.50 -12.66 -15.37
N THR A 148 -9.07 -11.79 -16.30
CA THR A 148 -7.81 -11.96 -17.04
C THR A 148 -6.58 -11.55 -16.24
N GLY A 149 -6.76 -10.74 -15.19
CA GLY A 149 -5.67 -10.07 -14.46
C GLY A 149 -4.87 -9.08 -15.30
N ALA A 150 -5.28 -8.77 -16.53
CA ALA A 150 -4.52 -7.90 -17.45
C ALA A 150 -4.43 -6.47 -16.92
N ARG A 151 -5.53 -5.94 -16.35
CA ARG A 151 -5.55 -4.59 -15.78
C ARG A 151 -4.75 -4.54 -14.49
N THR A 152 -4.87 -5.56 -13.64
CA THR A 152 -4.04 -5.67 -12.42
C THR A 152 -2.56 -5.73 -12.77
N ARG A 153 -2.16 -6.54 -13.76
CA ARG A 153 -0.77 -6.67 -14.21
C ARG A 153 -0.23 -5.39 -14.86
N LEU A 154 -1.06 -4.66 -15.59
CA LEU A 154 -0.67 -3.37 -16.19
C LEU A 154 -0.28 -2.35 -15.13
N PHE A 155 -0.95 -2.35 -13.99
CA PHE A 155 -0.65 -1.42 -12.90
C PHE A 155 0.19 -2.04 -11.79
N ALA A 156 0.51 -3.33 -11.75
CA ALA A 156 1.33 -3.93 -10.69
C ALA A 156 2.72 -3.26 -10.60
N LYS A 157 3.20 -2.94 -9.39
CA LYS A 157 4.53 -2.32 -9.23
C LYS A 157 5.67 -3.28 -9.58
N ASP A 158 5.40 -4.57 -9.46
CA ASP A 158 6.36 -5.65 -9.67
C ASP A 158 6.65 -5.85 -11.16
N ASN A 159 5.72 -5.44 -12.03
CA ASN A 159 5.90 -5.52 -13.47
C ASN A 159 6.81 -4.37 -13.96
N PRO A 160 7.96 -4.66 -14.62
CA PRO A 160 8.80 -3.62 -15.18
C PRO A 160 8.06 -2.78 -16.24
N GLU A 161 7.21 -3.44 -17.04
CA GLU A 161 6.35 -2.88 -18.07
C GLU A 161 5.03 -2.31 -17.51
N CYS A 162 4.96 -2.03 -16.21
CA CYS A 162 3.78 -1.38 -15.65
C CYS A 162 3.57 0.03 -16.23
N ALA A 163 2.30 0.45 -16.32
CA ALA A 163 1.95 1.83 -16.62
C ALA A 163 2.45 2.75 -15.49
N ARG A 164 3.26 3.73 -15.86
CA ARG A 164 3.84 4.69 -14.91
C ARG A 164 3.25 6.08 -15.11
N VAL A 165 3.40 6.88 -14.07
CA VAL A 165 3.06 8.30 -14.13
C VAL A 165 3.99 8.99 -15.14
N GLY A 166 3.41 9.78 -16.05
CA GLY A 166 4.08 10.42 -17.18
C GLY A 166 3.88 9.70 -18.52
N ASP A 167 3.43 8.44 -18.51
CA ASP A 167 3.07 7.72 -19.73
C ASP A 167 1.79 8.30 -20.36
N ILE A 168 1.67 8.24 -21.69
CA ILE A 168 0.40 8.49 -22.38
C ILE A 168 -0.39 7.19 -22.39
N LEU A 169 -1.59 7.25 -21.80
CA LEU A 169 -2.53 6.14 -21.78
C LEU A 169 -3.72 6.47 -22.69
N LEU A 170 -4.17 5.47 -23.43
CA LEU A 170 -5.42 5.47 -24.17
C LEU A 170 -6.41 4.59 -23.42
N VAL A 171 -7.51 5.18 -22.97
CA VAL A 171 -8.59 4.47 -22.26
C VAL A 171 -9.75 4.32 -23.24
N ARG A 172 -10.06 3.06 -23.59
CA ARG A 172 -11.26 2.71 -24.34
C ARG A 172 -12.40 2.49 -23.37
N GLN A 173 -13.50 3.19 -23.60
CA GLN A 173 -14.73 3.01 -22.87
C GLN A 173 -15.68 2.15 -23.70
N ARG A 174 -16.56 1.40 -23.04
CA ARG A 174 -17.61 0.62 -23.68
C ARG A 174 -18.60 1.50 -24.43
N THR A 175 -18.83 2.71 -23.93
CA THR A 175 -19.72 3.70 -24.52
C THR A 175 -19.00 5.05 -24.56
N GLY A 176 -19.08 5.73 -25.69
CA GLY A 176 -18.47 7.04 -25.90
C GLY A 176 -17.04 6.99 -26.44
N ASP A 177 -16.47 8.16 -26.61
CA ASP A 177 -15.17 8.30 -27.28
C ASP A 177 -14.00 7.89 -26.37
N PRO A 178 -12.96 7.25 -26.94
CA PRO A 178 -11.78 6.87 -26.17
C PRO A 178 -11.01 8.13 -25.75
N PHE A 179 -10.61 8.18 -24.49
CA PHE A 179 -9.86 9.31 -23.96
C PHE A 179 -8.37 8.98 -23.90
N ALA A 180 -7.55 9.87 -24.46
CA ALA A 180 -6.11 9.77 -24.38
C ALA A 180 -5.52 10.94 -23.61
N GLY A 181 -4.58 10.64 -22.72
CA GLY A 181 -3.95 11.67 -21.91
C GLY A 181 -2.70 11.18 -21.21
N VAL A 182 -1.94 12.13 -20.69
CA VAL A 182 -0.80 11.85 -19.83
C VAL A 182 -1.32 11.42 -18.45
N CYS A 183 -0.81 10.30 -17.94
CA CYS A 183 -1.11 9.87 -16.59
C CYS A 183 -0.38 10.77 -15.57
N ILE A 184 -1.13 11.57 -14.83
CA ILE A 184 -0.59 12.47 -13.80
C ILE A 184 -0.53 11.79 -12.43
N ASN A 185 -1.45 10.87 -12.16
CA ASN A 185 -1.58 10.23 -10.85
C ASN A 185 -2.20 8.83 -10.97
N ILE A 186 -1.69 7.89 -10.17
CA ILE A 186 -2.24 6.55 -10.01
C ILE A 186 -2.58 6.34 -8.53
N ARG A 187 -3.88 6.27 -8.22
CA ARG A 187 -4.41 5.96 -6.88
C ARG A 187 -4.56 4.45 -6.77
N ARG A 188 -3.84 3.83 -5.82
CA ARG A 188 -3.92 2.39 -5.56
C ARG A 188 -4.72 2.17 -4.27
N ARG A 189 -5.96 1.72 -4.40
CA ARG A 189 -6.90 1.51 -3.30
C ARG A 189 -7.71 0.23 -3.50
N GLY A 190 -7.03 -0.90 -3.73
CA GLY A 190 -7.69 -2.18 -4.00
C GLY A 190 -8.56 -2.13 -5.25
N THR A 191 -9.83 -2.48 -5.13
CA THR A 191 -10.87 -2.41 -6.17
C THR A 191 -11.10 -0.99 -6.69
N ASP A 192 -10.82 0.02 -5.87
CA ASP A 192 -11.04 1.43 -6.17
C ASP A 192 -9.85 2.12 -6.84
N THR A 193 -8.93 1.32 -7.39
CA THR A 193 -7.74 1.80 -8.08
C THR A 193 -8.13 2.65 -9.29
N ALA A 194 -7.52 3.84 -9.38
CA ALA A 194 -7.92 4.86 -10.34
C ALA A 194 -6.71 5.59 -10.93
N ILE A 195 -6.86 6.05 -12.16
CA ILE A 195 -5.86 6.85 -12.89
C ILE A 195 -6.43 8.22 -13.20
N LEU A 196 -5.60 9.25 -13.06
CA LEU A 196 -5.91 10.62 -13.49
C LEU A 196 -5.16 10.87 -14.80
N LEU A 197 -5.92 11.07 -15.86
CA LEU A 197 -5.41 11.43 -17.17
C LEU A 197 -5.65 12.92 -17.41
N ARG A 198 -4.63 13.60 -17.94
CA ARG A 198 -4.73 14.96 -18.46
C ARG A 198 -4.53 14.94 -19.96
N GLY A 199 -5.44 15.56 -20.69
CA GLY A 199 -5.31 15.84 -22.11
C GLY A 199 -5.69 17.28 -22.40
N GLN A 200 -5.55 17.68 -23.65
CA GLN A 200 -6.18 18.88 -24.17
C GLN A 200 -7.10 18.45 -25.29
N LEU A 201 -8.37 18.85 -25.18
CA LEU A 201 -9.32 18.72 -26.27
C LEU A 201 -9.45 20.09 -26.89
N THR A 202 -9.12 20.20 -28.17
CA THR A 202 -8.97 21.49 -28.88
C THR A 202 -7.97 22.41 -28.18
N ARG A 203 -8.42 23.38 -27.38
CA ARG A 203 -7.58 24.33 -26.62
C ARG A 203 -7.85 24.32 -25.11
N VAL A 204 -8.72 23.43 -24.64
CA VAL A 204 -9.11 23.35 -23.23
C VAL A 204 -8.44 22.13 -22.60
N GLY A 205 -7.75 22.34 -21.48
CA GLY A 205 -7.16 21.26 -20.69
C GLY A 205 -8.23 20.50 -19.91
N VAL A 206 -8.36 19.20 -20.18
CA VAL A 206 -9.35 18.33 -19.55
C VAL A 206 -8.63 17.29 -18.70
N GLU A 207 -9.15 17.05 -17.50
CA GLU A 207 -8.67 16.00 -16.60
C GLU A 207 -9.78 15.03 -16.25
N MET A 208 -9.51 13.73 -16.35
CA MET A 208 -10.50 12.69 -16.10
C MET A 208 -9.95 11.61 -15.17
N TRP A 209 -10.75 11.25 -14.17
CA TRP A 209 -10.52 10.08 -13.34
C TRP A 209 -11.17 8.85 -13.98
N TYR A 210 -10.36 7.81 -14.20
CA TYR A 210 -10.86 6.50 -14.60
C TYR A 210 -10.61 5.48 -13.50
N LYS A 211 -11.66 4.73 -13.16
CA LYS A 211 -11.56 3.55 -12.29
C LYS A 211 -11.09 2.38 -13.13
N VAL A 212 -9.94 1.80 -12.79
CA VAL A 212 -9.27 0.77 -13.60
C VAL A 212 -10.13 -0.49 -13.71
N TYR A 213 -10.83 -0.86 -12.64
CA TYR A 213 -11.68 -2.06 -12.58
C TYR A 213 -13.14 -1.79 -12.94
N SER A 214 -13.48 -0.61 -13.48
CA SER A 214 -14.85 -0.35 -13.91
C SER A 214 -15.18 -1.16 -15.16
N PRO A 215 -16.36 -1.82 -15.24
CA PRO A 215 -16.79 -2.55 -16.43
C PRO A 215 -17.06 -1.64 -17.63
N LEU A 216 -17.18 -0.32 -17.42
CA LEU A 216 -17.30 0.65 -18.49
C LEU A 216 -15.97 0.90 -19.20
N VAL A 217 -14.84 0.62 -18.54
CA VAL A 217 -13.52 0.72 -19.17
C VAL A 217 -13.23 -0.62 -19.85
N GLU A 218 -13.31 -0.64 -21.17
CA GLU A 218 -13.06 -1.84 -21.95
C GLU A 218 -11.57 -2.22 -21.86
N GLY A 219 -10.69 -1.28 -22.18
CA GLY A 219 -9.25 -1.52 -22.20
C GLY A 219 -8.43 -0.25 -21.95
N ILE A 220 -7.25 -0.45 -21.37
CA ILE A 220 -6.26 0.61 -21.14
C ILE A 220 -4.98 0.21 -21.85
N GLU A 221 -4.53 1.06 -22.77
CA GLU A 221 -3.32 0.83 -23.55
C GLU A 221 -2.28 1.91 -23.29
N VAL A 222 -1.02 1.50 -23.23
CA VAL A 222 0.10 2.44 -23.14
C VAL A 222 0.50 2.83 -24.56
N VAL A 223 0.18 4.06 -24.95
CA VAL A 223 0.45 4.60 -26.30
C VAL A 223 1.91 4.98 -26.43
N GLN A 224 2.41 5.72 -25.44
CA GLN A 224 3.78 6.21 -25.43
C GLN A 224 4.30 6.22 -24.01
N ARG A 225 5.45 5.56 -23.81
CA ARG A 225 6.19 5.61 -22.54
C ARG A 225 6.85 6.96 -22.34
N ALA A 226 6.98 7.39 -21.08
CA ALA A 226 7.81 8.53 -20.76
C ALA A 226 9.29 8.20 -21.07
N ALA A 227 9.98 9.11 -21.75
CA ALA A 227 11.40 8.92 -22.13
C ALA A 227 12.30 8.70 -20.90
N LYS A 228 11.99 9.32 -19.78
CA LYS A 228 12.64 9.11 -18.49
C LYS A 228 11.59 8.90 -17.41
N ARG A 229 11.90 8.04 -16.44
CA ARG A 229 11.05 7.84 -15.27
C ARG A 229 10.90 9.15 -14.50
N ALA A 230 9.66 9.57 -14.26
CA ALA A 230 9.39 10.75 -13.46
C ALA A 230 9.90 10.56 -12.02
N ARG A 231 10.51 11.61 -11.47
CA ARG A 231 11.03 11.62 -10.09
C ARG A 231 9.94 11.76 -9.03
N ARG A 232 8.78 12.32 -9.40
CA ARG A 232 7.64 12.53 -8.50
C ARG A 232 6.57 11.47 -8.73
N ALA A 233 5.87 11.08 -7.66
CA ALA A 233 4.75 10.15 -7.73
C ALA A 233 3.46 10.78 -8.31
N ARG A 234 3.35 12.11 -8.30
CA ARG A 234 2.23 12.87 -8.87
C ARG A 234 2.79 14.04 -9.67
N LEU A 235 2.30 14.24 -10.91
CA LEU A 235 2.78 15.30 -11.81
C LEU A 235 1.79 16.45 -11.92
N THR A 236 1.24 16.90 -10.79
CA THR A 236 0.26 17.99 -10.75
C THR A 236 0.78 19.31 -11.35
N TYR A 237 2.10 19.47 -11.40
CA TYR A 237 2.75 20.62 -12.02
C TYR A 237 2.52 20.70 -13.55
N MET A 238 2.13 19.60 -14.21
CA MET A 238 1.78 19.58 -15.64
C MET A 238 0.53 20.41 -15.99
N ARG A 239 -0.17 20.91 -14.98
CA ARG A 239 -1.27 21.89 -15.14
C ARG A 239 -0.78 23.28 -15.53
N THR A 240 0.49 23.58 -15.28
CA THR A 240 1.11 24.86 -15.65
C THR A 240 1.56 24.83 -17.10
N VAL A 241 1.39 25.94 -17.81
CA VAL A 241 1.69 26.06 -19.27
C VAL A 241 3.11 25.59 -19.60
N LYS A 242 4.10 25.92 -18.76
CA LYS A 242 5.51 25.53 -18.96
C LYS A 242 5.74 24.02 -19.04
N HIS A 243 4.93 23.23 -18.34
CA HIS A 243 5.12 21.78 -18.23
C HIS A 243 3.97 20.97 -18.82
N ASP A 244 2.97 21.65 -19.41
CA ASP A 244 1.86 20.98 -20.05
C ASP A 244 2.33 20.32 -21.33
N ARG A 245 1.87 19.10 -21.58
CA ARG A 245 2.27 18.35 -22.79
C ARG A 245 1.47 18.79 -24.01
N GLY A 246 0.33 19.44 -23.80
CA GLY A 246 -0.56 19.84 -24.88
C GLY A 246 -1.50 18.73 -25.33
N SER A 247 -2.01 18.85 -26.57
CA SER A 247 -2.81 17.81 -27.21
C SER A 247 -1.95 16.58 -27.54
N VAL A 248 -2.47 15.40 -27.22
CA VAL A 248 -1.82 14.09 -27.46
C VAL A 248 -2.42 13.35 -28.66
N GLU A 249 -3.36 13.97 -29.39
CA GLU A 249 -4.10 13.34 -30.49
C GLU A 249 -3.19 12.82 -31.60
N ASN A 250 -2.16 13.58 -31.98
CA ASN A 250 -1.23 13.16 -33.04
C ASN A 250 -0.44 11.90 -32.65
N VAL A 251 -0.04 11.79 -31.38
CA VAL A 251 0.67 10.60 -30.87
C VAL A 251 -0.24 9.37 -30.93
N VAL A 252 -1.50 9.53 -30.52
CA VAL A 252 -2.49 8.46 -30.57
C VAL A 252 -2.76 8.03 -32.01
N ARG A 253 -2.90 8.98 -32.94
CA ARG A 253 -3.09 8.71 -34.37
C ARG A 253 -1.93 7.88 -34.95
N MET A 254 -0.70 8.23 -34.60
CA MET A 254 0.49 7.47 -35.01
C MET A 254 0.51 6.06 -34.42
N TYR A 255 0.22 5.92 -33.14
CA TYR A 255 0.13 4.61 -32.48
C TYR A 255 -0.95 3.72 -33.10
N LEU A 256 -2.15 4.27 -33.36
CA LEU A 256 -3.23 3.51 -33.99
C LEU A 256 -2.87 3.09 -35.42
N ARG A 257 -2.20 3.96 -36.20
CA ARG A 257 -1.69 3.63 -37.52
C ARG A 257 -0.65 2.50 -37.47
N GLN A 258 0.31 2.58 -36.54
CA GLN A 258 1.33 1.55 -36.33
C GLN A 258 0.69 0.22 -35.92
N LYS A 259 -0.27 0.26 -34.98
CA LYS A 259 -1.00 -0.92 -34.51
C LYS A 259 -1.78 -1.59 -35.66
N ALA A 260 -2.43 -0.80 -36.52
CA ALA A 260 -3.14 -1.32 -37.69
C ALA A 260 -2.18 -1.94 -38.72
N ALA A 261 -1.04 -1.32 -38.98
CA ALA A 261 -0.03 -1.84 -39.91
C ALA A 261 0.61 -3.16 -39.43
N LEU A 262 0.78 -3.34 -38.12
CA LEU A 262 1.29 -4.59 -37.55
C LEU A 262 0.21 -5.67 -37.50
N GLY A 263 -1.05 -5.29 -37.26
CA GLY A 263 -2.18 -6.23 -37.17
C GLY A 263 -2.52 -6.96 -38.48
N THR A 264 -2.16 -6.41 -39.64
CA THR A 264 -2.38 -7.09 -40.94
C THR A 264 -1.35 -8.18 -41.23
N ALA A 265 -0.16 -8.14 -40.61
CA ALA A 265 0.92 -9.10 -40.88
C ALA A 265 0.64 -10.51 -40.35
N GLU A 266 0.02 -10.64 -39.17
CA GLU A 266 -0.30 -11.96 -38.60
C GLU A 266 -1.55 -12.60 -39.23
N GLY A 267 -2.53 -11.79 -39.67
CA GLY A 267 -3.75 -12.24 -40.33
C GLY A 267 -3.59 -12.57 -41.82
N GLN A 268 -2.72 -11.85 -42.54
CA GLN A 268 -2.50 -12.10 -43.97
C GLN A 268 -1.55 -13.29 -44.24
N LYS A 269 -0.65 -13.65 -43.33
CA LYS A 269 0.25 -14.81 -43.54
C LYS A 269 -0.51 -16.14 -43.61
N LYS A 270 -1.69 -16.25 -42.98
CA LYS A 270 -2.60 -17.41 -43.11
C LYS A 270 -3.52 -17.38 -44.34
N LYS A 271 -3.76 -16.21 -44.96
CA LYS A 271 -4.60 -16.08 -46.18
C LYS A 271 -3.79 -15.99 -47.48
N GLY A 272 -2.53 -15.55 -47.42
CA GLY A 272 -1.66 -15.39 -48.60
C GLY A 272 -1.19 -16.71 -49.21
N ALA A 273 -1.11 -17.79 -48.43
CA ALA A 273 -0.74 -19.12 -48.93
C ALA A 273 -1.83 -19.76 -49.81
N GLY A 274 -3.12 -19.41 -49.61
CA GLY A 274 -4.23 -19.93 -50.42
C GLY A 274 -4.45 -19.17 -51.73
N ALA A 275 -4.11 -17.89 -51.79
CA ALA A 275 -4.33 -17.06 -52.99
C ALA A 275 -3.21 -17.17 -54.04
N ALA A 276 -1.97 -17.48 -53.62
CA ALA A 276 -0.84 -17.65 -54.55
C ALA A 276 -0.94 -18.93 -55.40
N ALA A 277 -1.64 -19.96 -54.93
CA ALA A 277 -1.88 -21.19 -55.71
C ALA A 277 -2.95 -21.02 -56.80
N ALA A 278 -3.86 -20.03 -56.67
CA ALA A 278 -4.95 -19.81 -57.63
C ALA A 278 -4.54 -18.99 -58.87
N MET A 279 -3.45 -18.22 -58.81
CA MET A 279 -2.97 -17.41 -59.94
C MET A 279 -1.94 -18.10 -60.83
N MET A 280 -1.51 -19.33 -60.51
CA MET A 280 -0.49 -20.06 -61.28
C MET A 280 -1.07 -21.11 -62.25
N GLY A 281 -2.40 -21.19 -62.39
CA GLY A 281 -3.10 -22.12 -63.28
C GLY A 281 -3.96 -21.39 -64.32
N GLY A 282 -3.33 -20.68 -65.27
CA GLY A 282 -4.09 -19.95 -66.28
C GLY A 282 -3.23 -19.36 -67.40
N LYS A 283 -2.52 -20.21 -68.15
CA LYS A 283 -1.86 -19.81 -69.40
C LYS A 283 -2.35 -20.67 -70.56
N LYS A 284 -2.99 -20.00 -71.54
CA LYS A 284 -2.81 -20.13 -73.00
C LYS A 284 -4.07 -20.50 -73.82
N LYS A 285 -4.20 -19.75 -74.93
CA LYS A 285 -5.01 -19.89 -76.17
C LYS A 285 -6.29 -19.04 -76.20
N GLY A 286 -6.59 -18.25 -77.23
CA GLY A 286 -6.02 -18.23 -78.57
C GLY A 286 -6.37 -16.98 -79.39
N ARG A 287 -5.57 -16.84 -80.44
CA ARG A 287 -5.57 -15.90 -81.55
C ARG A 287 -6.79 -16.17 -82.45
N GLY A 288 -7.52 -15.13 -82.87
CA GLY A 288 -8.64 -15.24 -83.82
C GLY A 288 -8.88 -13.90 -84.54
N LYS A 289 -9.09 -13.98 -85.85
CA LYS A 289 -8.93 -12.93 -86.88
C LYS A 289 -10.28 -12.74 -87.61
N LYS A 290 -10.51 -11.52 -88.15
CA LYS A 290 -11.62 -11.10 -89.05
C LYS A 290 -13.01 -10.99 -88.38
N ARG A 291 -13.87 -10.02 -88.71
CA ARG A 291 -14.10 -9.33 -89.99
C ARG A 291 -14.17 -7.81 -89.82
#